data_AF-A0AAP7J5T8-F1
#
_entry.id   AF-A0AAP7J5T8-F1
#
_cell.length_a   1.000
_cell.length_b   1.000
_cell.length_c   1.000
_cell.angle_alpha   90.00
_cell.angle_beta   90.00
_cell.angle_gamma   90.00
#
_symmetry.space_group_name_H-M   'P 1'
#
loop_
_entity.id
_entity.type
_entity.pdbx_description
1 polymer ?
#
loop_
_entity_poly.entity_id
_entity_poly.type
_entity_poly.pdbx_seq_one_letter_code
_entity_poly.pdbx_strand_id
1 'polypeptide(L)'
;MTRIIEFLIALGIVAGLFVIIGVCLPGERHITESIETNRKMTIVYDTVSSLRRFKDWNPLVLRDPAVDLKLSGPASGVGATLDFTSKDLGTGSWKITEAEENKRVVIAIEDATKGHDKVTTFNLEPTGKGGRNVKITQDYSVKYGFDLFGRYAGLYVSRQIGDDIKMGLSRMANMLATVPNVDYRTPEAPLTDLAIVEVPAENLLVVNAGNVDRGQDTITKSIKDNQEWIKRVMEANGLEAAGPFRIITTDFGQEKYAFDIAQPVKKKGAEGAAADELTVKIDGGAPVKYVHVAPHRSAHAAYTGHMAGLDVARNGLRAWAVTSGNEVIDRPYETWKDGIDKSFTPEGTYDIYWAVK
;
A
#
# COMPACT_ATOMS: atom_id res chain seq x y z
N MET A 1 -25.14 -64.78 -18.89
CA MET A 1 -25.26 -63.83 -20.02
C MET A 1 -26.25 -62.70 -19.71
N THR A 2 -27.45 -62.98 -19.19
CA THR A 2 -28.48 -61.97 -18.87
C THR A 2 -27.98 -60.85 -17.93
N ARG A 3 -27.23 -61.20 -16.87
CA ARG A 3 -26.66 -60.22 -15.93
C ARG A 3 -25.66 -59.23 -16.54
N ILE A 4 -24.92 -59.63 -17.57
CA ILE A 4 -23.96 -58.76 -18.27
C ILE A 4 -24.72 -57.78 -19.17
N ILE A 5 -25.77 -58.26 -19.85
CA ILE A 5 -26.63 -57.42 -20.70
C ILE A 5 -27.38 -56.39 -19.84
N GLU A 6 -27.96 -56.82 -18.72
CA GLU A 6 -28.61 -55.93 -17.74
C GLU A 6 -27.65 -54.85 -17.22
N PHE A 7 -26.41 -55.22 -16.89
CA PHE A 7 -25.38 -54.28 -16.45
C PHE A 7 -25.02 -53.26 -17.54
N LEU A 8 -24.84 -53.70 -18.79
CA LEU A 8 -24.53 -52.81 -19.92
C LEU A 8 -25.68 -51.86 -20.25
N ILE A 9 -26.94 -52.33 -20.15
CA ILE A 9 -28.14 -51.49 -20.31
C ILE A 9 -28.20 -50.44 -19.20
N ALA A 10 -28.03 -50.85 -17.94
CA ALA A 10 -28.01 -49.93 -16.81
C ALA A 10 -26.89 -48.88 -16.95
N LEU A 11 -25.69 -49.29 -17.35
CA LEU A 11 -24.57 -48.38 -17.61
C LEU A 11 -24.90 -47.40 -18.75
N GLY A 12 -25.53 -47.87 -19.82
CA GLY A 12 -25.98 -47.04 -20.94
C GLY A 12 -27.03 -46.01 -20.52
N ILE A 13 -28.01 -46.41 -19.69
CA ILE A 13 -29.02 -45.48 -19.13
C ILE A 13 -28.34 -44.43 -18.24
N VAL A 14 -27.43 -44.84 -17.36
CA VAL A 14 -26.69 -43.91 -16.48
C VAL A 14 -25.84 -42.94 -17.30
N ALA A 15 -25.13 -43.42 -18.33
CA ALA A 15 -24.36 -42.57 -19.23
C ALA A 15 -25.25 -41.59 -20.01
N GLY A 16 -26.40 -42.07 -20.52
CA GLY A 16 -27.39 -41.23 -21.20
C GLY A 16 -27.95 -40.14 -20.28
N LEU A 17 -28.35 -40.50 -19.06
CA LEU A 17 -28.82 -39.54 -18.06
C LEU A 17 -27.75 -38.54 -17.66
N PHE A 18 -26.50 -38.99 -17.48
CA PHE A 18 -25.37 -38.12 -17.17
C PHE A 18 -25.18 -37.03 -18.24
N VAL A 19 -25.27 -37.40 -19.52
CA VAL A 19 -25.17 -36.45 -20.64
C VAL A 19 -26.37 -35.51 -20.67
N ILE A 20 -27.60 -36.04 -20.57
CA ILE A 20 -28.82 -35.22 -20.58
C ILE A 20 -28.78 -34.16 -19.48
N ILE A 21 -28.50 -34.58 -18.24
CA ILE A 21 -28.40 -33.67 -17.09
C ILE A 21 -27.27 -32.66 -17.31
N GLY A 22 -26.09 -33.11 -17.78
CA GLY A 22 -24.95 -32.24 -18.05
C GLY A 22 -25.25 -31.14 -19.07
N VAL A 23 -26.00 -31.46 -20.14
CA VAL A 23 -26.42 -30.48 -21.14
C VAL A 23 -27.48 -29.51 -20.59
N CYS A 24 -28.34 -29.96 -19.67
CA CYS A 24 -29.30 -29.10 -18.99
C CYS A 24 -28.67 -28.17 -17.94
N LEU A 25 -27.48 -28.49 -17.42
CA LEU A 25 -26.77 -27.63 -16.47
C LEU A 25 -26.28 -26.33 -17.15
N PRO A 26 -26.23 -25.19 -16.42
CA PRO A 26 -25.75 -23.93 -16.96
C PRO A 26 -24.33 -24.01 -17.49
N GLY A 27 -24.11 -23.42 -18.68
CA GLY A 27 -22.77 -23.31 -19.30
C GLY A 27 -21.90 -22.20 -18.72
N GLU A 28 -22.43 -21.41 -17.79
CA GLU A 28 -21.71 -20.36 -17.07
C GLU A 28 -22.21 -20.26 -15.62
N ARG A 29 -21.35 -19.74 -14.74
CA ARG A 29 -21.69 -19.46 -13.35
C ARG A 29 -21.23 -18.04 -13.00
N HIS A 30 -22.08 -17.37 -12.23
CA HIS A 30 -21.83 -16.04 -11.67
C HIS A 30 -22.08 -16.09 -10.17
N ILE A 31 -21.15 -15.57 -9.39
CA ILE A 31 -21.21 -15.48 -7.93
C ILE A 31 -20.93 -14.04 -7.53
N THR A 32 -21.71 -13.51 -6.60
CA THR A 32 -21.59 -12.14 -6.13
C THR A 32 -21.65 -12.15 -4.61
N GLU A 33 -20.66 -11.52 -3.98
CA GLU A 33 -20.66 -11.25 -2.55
C GLU A 33 -20.31 -9.79 -2.33
N SER A 34 -20.71 -9.23 -1.18
CA SER A 34 -20.37 -7.85 -0.85
C SER A 34 -20.11 -7.64 0.63
N ILE A 35 -19.33 -6.62 0.93
CA ILE A 35 -19.09 -6.14 2.30
C ILE A 35 -19.04 -4.61 2.31
N GLU A 36 -19.36 -4.01 3.45
CA GLU A 36 -19.20 -2.57 3.65
C GLU A 36 -17.98 -2.27 4.53
N THR A 37 -17.33 -1.15 4.26
CA THR A 37 -16.24 -0.60 5.06
C THR A 37 -16.42 0.90 5.28
N ASN A 38 -15.88 1.41 6.39
CA ASN A 38 -15.87 2.84 6.70
C ASN A 38 -14.61 3.57 6.21
N ARG A 39 -13.77 2.90 5.41
CA ARG A 39 -12.57 3.49 4.81
C ARG A 39 -12.92 4.31 3.57
N LYS A 40 -12.11 5.35 3.32
CA LYS A 40 -12.24 6.23 2.15
C LYS A 40 -12.20 5.43 0.84
N MET A 41 -12.97 5.89 -0.15
CA MET A 41 -13.01 5.30 -1.50
C MET A 41 -11.61 5.16 -2.12
N THR A 42 -10.77 6.19 -2.01
CA THR A 42 -9.36 6.19 -2.42
C THR A 42 -8.59 4.97 -1.90
N ILE A 43 -8.74 4.66 -0.60
CA ILE A 43 -8.05 3.54 0.07
C ILE A 43 -8.57 2.21 -0.47
N VAL A 44 -9.89 2.09 -0.60
CA VAL A 44 -10.54 0.85 -1.07
C VAL A 44 -10.17 0.55 -2.52
N TYR A 45 -10.26 1.57 -3.39
CA TYR A 45 -9.90 1.45 -4.79
C TYR A 45 -8.43 1.07 -4.99
N ASP A 46 -7.49 1.74 -4.30
CA ASP A 46 -6.07 1.43 -4.40
C ASP A 46 -5.73 0.02 -3.89
N THR A 47 -6.49 -0.46 -2.91
CA THR A 47 -6.37 -1.83 -2.40
C THR A 47 -6.75 -2.88 -3.44
N VAL A 48 -7.88 -2.70 -4.14
CA VAL A 48 -8.36 -3.69 -5.13
C VAL A 48 -7.70 -3.53 -6.50
N SER A 49 -7.18 -2.36 -6.81
CA SER A 49 -6.42 -2.08 -8.04
C SER A 49 -4.94 -2.47 -7.93
N SER A 50 -4.50 -3.08 -6.83
CA SER A 50 -3.16 -3.62 -6.66
C SER A 50 -3.20 -5.05 -6.12
N LEU A 51 -2.30 -5.90 -6.62
CA LEU A 51 -2.16 -7.29 -6.16
C LEU A 51 -1.07 -7.43 -5.08
N ARG A 52 -0.41 -6.34 -4.65
CA ARG A 52 0.67 -6.37 -3.64
C ARG A 52 0.22 -6.94 -2.30
N ARG A 53 -1.02 -6.65 -1.92
CA ARG A 53 -1.63 -7.10 -0.66
C ARG A 53 -2.46 -8.37 -0.82
N PHE A 54 -2.32 -9.10 -1.93
CA PHE A 54 -3.11 -10.30 -2.20
C PHE A 54 -3.08 -11.30 -1.04
N LYS A 55 -1.90 -11.54 -0.45
CA LYS A 55 -1.73 -12.43 0.71
C LYS A 55 -2.51 -12.01 1.96
N ASP A 56 -2.77 -10.72 2.12
CA ASP A 56 -3.38 -10.17 3.33
C ASP A 56 -4.89 -10.47 3.36
N TRP A 57 -5.54 -10.46 2.19
CA TRP A 57 -6.99 -10.63 2.08
C TRP A 57 -7.42 -11.92 1.39
N ASN A 58 -6.72 -12.41 0.37
CA ASN A 58 -7.19 -13.54 -0.42
C ASN A 58 -7.02 -14.88 0.34
N PRO A 59 -8.03 -15.76 0.39
CA PRO A 59 -7.95 -17.03 1.11
C PRO A 59 -7.03 -18.07 0.46
N LEU A 60 -6.56 -17.86 -0.77
CA LEU A 60 -5.66 -18.79 -1.47
C LEU A 60 -4.43 -19.14 -0.61
N VAL A 61 -3.83 -18.15 0.06
CA VAL A 61 -2.66 -18.37 0.93
C VAL A 61 -2.96 -19.16 2.22
N LEU A 62 -4.24 -19.31 2.59
CA LEU A 62 -4.64 -20.16 3.72
C LEU A 62 -4.74 -21.63 3.33
N ARG A 63 -4.94 -21.91 2.03
CA ARG A 63 -5.00 -23.29 1.51
C ARG A 63 -3.61 -23.88 1.36
N ASP A 64 -2.67 -23.08 0.86
CA ASP A 64 -1.25 -23.43 0.80
C ASP A 64 -0.41 -22.26 1.34
N PRO A 65 0.03 -22.32 2.61
CA PRO A 65 0.92 -21.32 3.20
C PRO A 65 2.30 -21.23 2.52
N ALA A 66 2.69 -22.22 1.72
CA ALA A 66 3.94 -22.27 0.99
C ALA A 66 3.80 -21.84 -0.48
N VAL A 67 2.65 -21.27 -0.87
CA VAL A 67 2.45 -20.74 -2.23
C VAL A 67 3.48 -19.65 -2.55
N ASP A 68 4.14 -19.79 -3.69
CA ASP A 68 5.01 -18.77 -4.24
C ASP A 68 4.18 -17.75 -5.02
N LEU A 69 4.37 -16.46 -4.72
CA LEU A 69 3.61 -15.35 -5.28
C LEU A 69 4.58 -14.36 -5.94
N LYS A 70 4.45 -14.18 -7.26
CA LYS A 70 5.33 -13.32 -8.04
C LYS A 70 4.53 -12.20 -8.69
N LEU A 71 4.87 -10.97 -8.33
CA LEU A 71 4.29 -9.76 -8.93
C LEU A 71 5.07 -9.37 -10.18
N SER A 72 4.36 -8.94 -11.22
CA SER A 72 4.94 -8.40 -12.45
C SER A 72 4.05 -7.30 -13.06
N GLY A 73 4.60 -6.52 -13.98
CA GLY A 73 3.92 -5.36 -14.56
C GLY A 73 3.93 -4.13 -13.65
N PRO A 74 3.00 -3.17 -13.86
CA PRO A 74 2.89 -1.98 -13.02
C PRO A 74 2.49 -2.32 -11.58
N ALA A 75 2.75 -1.40 -10.65
CA ALA A 75 2.46 -1.57 -9.23
C ALA A 75 0.96 -1.70 -8.91
N SER A 76 0.11 -1.11 -9.76
CA SER A 76 -1.34 -1.09 -9.68
C SER A 76 -1.93 -0.80 -11.06
N GLY A 77 -3.23 -1.02 -11.22
CA GLY A 77 -3.98 -0.75 -12.44
C GLY A 77 -3.74 -1.77 -13.55
N VAL A 78 -4.16 -1.41 -14.76
CA VAL A 78 -4.17 -2.31 -15.92
C VAL A 78 -2.78 -2.89 -16.20
N GLY A 79 -2.70 -4.21 -16.34
CA GLY A 79 -1.48 -4.96 -16.60
C GLY A 79 -0.76 -5.45 -15.34
N ALA A 80 -1.10 -4.95 -14.15
CA ALA A 80 -0.56 -5.49 -12.90
C ALA A 80 -0.95 -6.97 -12.79
N THR A 81 0.05 -7.82 -12.59
CA THR A 81 -0.10 -9.28 -12.66
C THR A 81 0.49 -9.92 -11.40
N LEU A 82 -0.19 -10.95 -10.92
CA LEU A 82 0.28 -11.83 -9.85
C LEU A 82 0.24 -13.26 -10.36
N ASP A 83 1.41 -13.87 -10.50
CA ASP A 83 1.55 -15.29 -10.77
C ASP A 83 1.64 -16.04 -9.44
N PHE A 84 0.99 -17.20 -9.35
CA PHE A 84 1.12 -18.09 -8.21
C PHE A 84 1.58 -19.49 -8.63
N THR A 85 2.43 -20.09 -7.80
CA THR A 85 2.88 -21.49 -7.94
C THR A 85 2.72 -22.20 -6.61
N SER A 86 1.95 -23.27 -6.61
CA SER A 86 1.63 -24.08 -5.43
C SER A 86 1.72 -25.56 -5.78
N LYS A 87 2.15 -26.38 -4.82
CA LYS A 87 2.15 -27.84 -4.98
C LYS A 87 0.73 -28.40 -5.01
N ASP A 88 -0.16 -27.82 -4.21
CA ASP A 88 -1.52 -28.32 -4.01
C ASP A 88 -2.54 -27.65 -4.95
N LEU A 89 -2.32 -26.38 -5.31
CA LEU A 89 -3.23 -25.58 -6.15
C LEU A 89 -2.77 -25.50 -7.62
N GLY A 90 -1.56 -25.95 -7.92
CA GLY A 90 -0.94 -25.80 -9.23
C GLY A 90 -0.46 -24.38 -9.49
N THR A 91 -0.45 -23.99 -10.77
CA THR A 91 0.00 -22.68 -11.23
C THR A 91 -1.15 -21.86 -11.80
N GLY A 92 -1.09 -20.55 -11.64
CA GLY A 92 -2.03 -19.65 -12.29
C GLY A 92 -1.60 -18.19 -12.19
N SER A 93 -2.41 -17.30 -12.76
CA SER A 93 -2.17 -15.86 -12.76
C SER A 93 -3.46 -15.07 -12.55
N TRP A 94 -3.31 -13.91 -11.92
CA TRP A 94 -4.34 -12.88 -11.76
C TRP A 94 -3.83 -11.63 -12.44
N LYS A 95 -4.55 -11.11 -13.42
CA LYS A 95 -4.14 -9.93 -14.19
C LYS A 95 -5.24 -8.88 -14.23
N ILE A 96 -4.94 -7.66 -13.80
CA ILE A 96 -5.87 -6.54 -13.92
C ILE A 96 -6.00 -6.16 -15.40
N THR A 97 -7.21 -6.25 -15.94
CA THR A 97 -7.52 -5.94 -17.35
C THR A 97 -8.24 -4.60 -17.52
N GLU A 98 -9.01 -4.18 -16.52
CA GLU A 98 -9.70 -2.88 -16.49
C GLU A 98 -9.57 -2.26 -15.10
N ALA A 99 -9.39 -0.94 -15.03
CA ALA A 99 -9.40 -0.19 -13.79
C ALA A 99 -10.00 1.20 -14.03
N GLU A 100 -11.23 1.41 -13.56
CA GLU A 100 -11.91 2.71 -13.54
C GLU A 100 -11.81 3.28 -12.12
N GLU A 101 -11.15 4.42 -11.99
CA GLU A 101 -10.85 5.03 -10.69
C GLU A 101 -12.09 5.19 -9.83
N ASN A 102 -11.99 4.73 -8.57
CA ASN A 102 -13.03 4.82 -7.54
C ASN A 102 -14.37 4.16 -7.89
N LYS A 103 -14.39 3.25 -8.87
CA LYS A 103 -15.63 2.60 -9.32
C LYS A 103 -15.50 1.11 -9.59
N ARG A 104 -14.53 0.68 -10.40
CA ARG A 104 -14.51 -0.70 -10.92
C ARG A 104 -13.10 -1.19 -11.21
N VAL A 105 -12.81 -2.44 -10.86
CA VAL A 105 -11.58 -3.15 -11.23
C VAL A 105 -11.94 -4.55 -11.73
N VAL A 106 -11.43 -4.92 -12.91
CA VAL A 106 -11.65 -6.24 -13.52
C VAL A 106 -10.33 -6.99 -13.57
N ILE A 107 -10.36 -8.24 -13.10
CA ILE A 107 -9.20 -9.12 -13.03
C ILE A 107 -9.52 -10.41 -13.78
N ALA A 108 -8.72 -10.72 -14.80
CA ALA A 108 -8.72 -12.01 -15.45
C ALA A 108 -7.94 -13.02 -14.59
N ILE A 109 -8.46 -14.25 -14.51
CA ILE A 109 -7.84 -15.35 -13.77
C ILE A 109 -7.55 -16.48 -14.75
N GLU A 110 -6.31 -16.94 -14.78
CA GLU A 110 -5.92 -18.15 -15.49
C GLU A 110 -5.37 -19.16 -14.49
N ASP A 111 -5.96 -20.33 -14.40
CA ASP A 111 -5.49 -21.41 -13.52
C ASP A 111 -5.95 -22.78 -14.05
N ALA A 112 -5.49 -23.85 -13.40
CA ALA A 112 -5.81 -25.23 -13.78
C ALA A 112 -7.23 -25.68 -13.39
N THR A 113 -8.02 -24.87 -12.67
CA THR A 113 -9.39 -25.25 -12.29
C THR A 113 -10.30 -25.33 -13.53
N LYS A 114 -11.44 -26.02 -13.42
CA LYS A 114 -12.33 -26.22 -14.56
C LYS A 114 -12.97 -24.90 -15.02
N GLY A 115 -13.25 -24.82 -16.32
CA GLY A 115 -13.80 -23.64 -16.97
C GLY A 115 -12.73 -22.69 -17.52
N HIS A 116 -13.17 -21.74 -18.32
CA HIS A 116 -12.36 -20.73 -19.01
C HIS A 116 -13.02 -19.35 -18.86
N ASP A 117 -12.35 -18.31 -19.36
CA ASP A 117 -12.78 -16.90 -19.26
C ASP A 117 -13.12 -16.52 -17.81
N LYS A 118 -12.31 -16.96 -16.84
CA LYS A 118 -12.56 -16.67 -15.43
C LYS A 118 -12.24 -15.21 -15.16
N VAL A 119 -13.21 -14.49 -14.61
CA VAL A 119 -13.07 -13.07 -14.32
C VAL A 119 -13.60 -12.79 -12.92
N THR A 120 -12.86 -12.01 -12.14
CA THR A 120 -13.40 -11.37 -10.94
C THR A 120 -13.46 -9.87 -11.12
N THR A 121 -14.59 -9.26 -10.74
CA THR A 121 -14.81 -7.81 -10.84
C THR A 121 -15.09 -7.26 -9.46
N PHE A 122 -14.40 -6.20 -9.08
CA PHE A 122 -14.72 -5.39 -7.92
C PHE A 122 -15.51 -4.17 -8.38
N ASN A 123 -16.73 -4.00 -7.85
CA ASN A 123 -17.56 -2.81 -8.02
C ASN A 123 -17.64 -2.06 -6.69
N LEU A 124 -17.41 -0.75 -6.72
CA LEU A 124 -17.29 0.11 -5.56
C LEU A 124 -18.40 1.17 -5.57
N GLU A 125 -19.16 1.25 -4.49
CA GLU A 125 -20.29 2.17 -4.37
C GLU A 125 -20.19 2.95 -3.05
N PRO A 126 -20.38 4.28 -3.05
CA PRO A 126 -20.51 5.02 -1.81
C PRO A 126 -21.83 4.66 -1.10
N THR A 127 -21.76 4.32 0.18
CA THR A 127 -22.93 3.97 1.00
C THR A 127 -22.92 4.70 2.34
N GLY A 128 -23.98 4.50 3.13
CA GLY A 128 -24.14 5.14 4.44
C GLY A 128 -24.47 6.64 4.38
N LYS A 129 -24.60 7.25 5.55
CA LYS A 129 -24.98 8.67 5.67
C LYS A 129 -23.90 9.57 5.05
N GLY A 130 -24.27 10.29 3.99
CA GLY A 130 -23.38 11.21 3.28
C GLY A 130 -22.26 10.51 2.50
N GLY A 131 -22.43 9.25 2.09
CA GLY A 131 -21.46 8.52 1.26
C GLY A 131 -20.12 8.27 1.96
N ARG A 132 -20.13 8.15 3.29
CA ARG A 132 -18.92 7.97 4.11
C ARG A 132 -18.41 6.53 4.16
N ASN A 133 -19.26 5.57 3.85
CA ASN A 133 -18.90 4.17 3.74
C ASN A 133 -18.72 3.80 2.26
N VAL A 134 -18.06 2.67 2.03
CA VAL A 134 -17.91 2.08 0.70
C VAL A 134 -18.42 0.65 0.76
N LYS A 135 -19.32 0.30 -0.14
CA LYS A 135 -19.68 -1.08 -0.42
C LYS A 135 -18.74 -1.63 -1.48
N ILE A 136 -18.11 -2.75 -1.16
CA ILE A 136 -17.24 -3.52 -2.03
C ILE A 136 -18.03 -4.74 -2.48
N THR A 137 -18.39 -4.79 -3.75
CA THR A 137 -19.03 -5.96 -4.36
C THR A 137 -17.99 -6.69 -5.19
N GLN A 138 -17.77 -7.98 -4.90
CA GLN A 138 -16.91 -8.85 -5.70
C GLN A 138 -17.77 -9.84 -6.47
N ASP A 139 -17.75 -9.71 -7.78
CA ASP A 139 -18.34 -10.63 -8.73
C ASP A 139 -17.27 -11.62 -9.22
N TYR A 140 -17.67 -12.86 -9.48
CA TYR A 140 -16.86 -13.89 -10.12
C TYR A 140 -17.69 -14.58 -11.18
N SER A 141 -17.14 -14.69 -12.39
CA SER A 141 -17.74 -15.39 -13.51
C SER A 141 -16.80 -16.43 -14.09
N VAL A 142 -17.36 -17.55 -14.55
CA VAL A 142 -16.64 -18.63 -15.22
C VAL A 142 -17.52 -19.29 -16.27
N LYS A 143 -16.94 -19.61 -17.43
CA LYS A 143 -17.61 -20.31 -18.53
C LYS A 143 -17.13 -21.76 -18.62
N TYR A 144 -18.07 -22.68 -18.83
CA TYR A 144 -17.82 -24.10 -19.05
C TYR A 144 -18.11 -24.54 -20.49
N GLY A 145 -18.87 -23.75 -21.25
CA GLY A 145 -19.22 -24.11 -22.62
C GLY A 145 -19.96 -25.44 -22.67
N PHE A 146 -19.53 -26.37 -23.53
CA PHE A 146 -20.08 -27.74 -23.62
C PHE A 146 -19.29 -28.80 -22.84
N ASP A 147 -18.32 -28.41 -22.00
CA ASP A 147 -17.63 -29.35 -21.11
C ASP A 147 -18.60 -29.87 -20.04
N LEU A 148 -19.15 -31.07 -20.26
CA LEU A 148 -20.13 -31.69 -19.36
C LEU A 148 -19.56 -31.83 -17.94
N PHE A 149 -18.30 -32.25 -17.81
CA PHE A 149 -17.64 -32.37 -16.51
C PHE A 149 -17.47 -31.02 -15.83
N GLY A 150 -17.11 -29.98 -16.60
CA GLY A 150 -17.04 -28.60 -16.14
C GLY A 150 -18.39 -28.09 -15.61
N ARG A 151 -19.49 -28.37 -16.30
CA ARG A 151 -20.84 -27.99 -15.86
C ARG A 151 -21.24 -28.64 -14.54
N TYR A 152 -20.87 -29.91 -14.33
CA TYR A 152 -21.03 -30.58 -13.03
C TYR A 152 -20.13 -29.96 -11.95
N ALA A 153 -18.86 -29.65 -12.27
CA ALA A 153 -17.96 -28.94 -11.35
C ALA A 153 -18.54 -27.57 -10.96
N GLY A 154 -19.22 -26.89 -11.88
CA GLY A 154 -19.93 -25.63 -11.68
C GLY A 154 -21.06 -25.68 -10.63
N LEU A 155 -21.52 -26.86 -10.21
CA LEU A 155 -22.47 -27.00 -9.08
C LEU A 155 -21.81 -26.75 -7.72
N TYR A 156 -20.50 -26.96 -7.61
CA TYR A 156 -19.74 -26.79 -6.37
C TYR A 156 -19.07 -25.42 -6.25
N VAL A 157 -19.03 -24.66 -7.34
CA VAL A 157 -18.47 -23.30 -7.38
C VAL A 157 -19.13 -22.36 -6.38
N SER A 158 -20.46 -22.36 -6.30
CA SER A 158 -21.18 -21.45 -5.40
C SER A 158 -20.82 -21.68 -3.94
N ARG A 159 -20.59 -22.93 -3.55
CA ARG A 159 -20.16 -23.26 -2.19
C ARG A 159 -18.69 -22.91 -2.00
N GLN A 160 -17.79 -23.48 -2.79
CA GLN A 160 -16.36 -23.36 -2.53
C GLN A 160 -15.82 -21.95 -2.85
N ILE A 161 -16.14 -21.41 -4.02
CA ILE A 161 -15.66 -20.08 -4.46
C ILE A 161 -16.47 -18.98 -3.78
N GLY A 162 -17.77 -19.16 -3.57
CA GLY A 162 -18.58 -18.20 -2.80
C GLY A 162 -18.08 -18.02 -1.36
N ASP A 163 -17.81 -19.12 -0.66
CA ASP A 163 -17.25 -19.08 0.70
C ASP A 163 -15.86 -18.42 0.72
N ASP A 164 -15.02 -18.68 -0.29
CA ASP A 164 -13.72 -18.01 -0.44
C ASP A 164 -13.87 -16.50 -0.66
N ILE A 165 -14.76 -16.07 -1.55
CA ILE A 165 -14.98 -14.64 -1.82
C ILE A 165 -15.46 -13.96 -0.55
N LYS A 166 -16.45 -14.54 0.15
CA LYS A 166 -16.98 -14.00 1.40
C LYS A 166 -15.90 -13.90 2.49
N MET A 167 -15.05 -14.93 2.62
CA MET A 167 -13.91 -14.91 3.52
C MET A 167 -12.88 -13.84 3.12
N GLY A 168 -12.59 -13.74 1.82
CA GLY A 168 -11.66 -12.78 1.25
C GLY A 168 -12.09 -11.34 1.50
N LEU A 169 -13.37 -11.02 1.26
CA LEU A 169 -13.97 -9.73 1.57
C LEU A 169 -13.93 -9.41 3.06
N SER A 170 -14.21 -10.39 3.92
CA SER A 170 -14.13 -10.21 5.38
C SER A 170 -12.70 -9.90 5.84
N ARG A 171 -11.70 -10.63 5.30
CA ARG A 171 -10.28 -10.34 5.57
C ARG A 171 -9.86 -8.99 5.01
N MET A 172 -10.34 -8.62 3.82
CA MET A 172 -10.10 -7.31 3.22
C MET A 172 -10.64 -6.19 4.11
N ALA A 173 -11.86 -6.31 4.63
CA ALA A 173 -12.44 -5.31 5.53
C ALA A 173 -11.63 -5.16 6.83
N ASN A 174 -11.18 -6.28 7.42
CA ASN A 174 -10.32 -6.26 8.61
C ASN A 174 -8.96 -5.61 8.32
N MET A 175 -8.35 -5.95 7.18
CA MET A 175 -7.11 -5.35 6.71
C MET A 175 -7.25 -3.84 6.46
N LEU A 176 -8.34 -3.42 5.82
CA LEU A 176 -8.67 -2.02 5.59
C LEU A 176 -8.87 -1.27 6.90
N ALA A 177 -9.37 -1.93 7.95
CA ALA A 177 -9.58 -1.31 9.25
C ALA A 177 -8.27 -0.87 9.93
N THR A 178 -7.13 -1.44 9.54
CA THR A 178 -5.79 -1.05 10.06
C THR A 178 -5.19 0.13 9.31
N VAL A 179 -5.72 0.51 8.14
CA VAL A 179 -5.22 1.62 7.33
C VAL A 179 -5.71 2.95 7.91
N PRO A 180 -4.85 3.96 8.14
CA PRO A 180 -5.30 5.29 8.55
C PRO A 180 -6.38 5.84 7.60
N ASN A 181 -7.50 6.30 8.14
CA ASN A 181 -8.67 6.70 7.35
C ASN A 181 -8.54 8.13 6.77
N VAL A 182 -7.45 8.37 6.04
CA VAL A 182 -7.07 9.67 5.47
C VAL A 182 -7.08 9.56 3.96
N ASP A 183 -7.72 10.51 3.29
CA ASP A 183 -7.70 10.59 1.84
C ASP A 183 -6.43 11.30 1.38
N TYR A 184 -5.48 10.55 0.83
CA TYR A 184 -4.21 11.05 0.35
C TYR A 184 -4.27 11.63 -1.08
N ARG A 185 -5.47 11.69 -1.68
CA ARG A 185 -5.73 12.42 -2.93
C ARG A 185 -6.48 13.74 -2.69
N THR A 186 -6.54 14.20 -1.44
CA THR A 186 -7.22 15.46 -1.08
C THR A 186 -6.53 16.68 -1.72
N PRO A 187 -7.30 17.64 -2.27
CA PRO A 187 -6.74 18.90 -2.77
C PRO A 187 -6.12 19.78 -1.68
N GLU A 188 -6.42 19.55 -0.40
CA GLU A 188 -5.91 20.35 0.72
C GLU A 188 -4.40 20.18 0.92
N ALA A 189 -3.87 19.01 0.59
CA ALA A 189 -2.45 18.68 0.71
C ALA A 189 -2.05 17.75 -0.45
N PRO A 190 -1.91 18.28 -1.67
CA PRO A 190 -1.65 17.47 -2.84
C PRO A 190 -0.26 16.83 -2.74
N LEU A 191 -0.22 15.51 -2.65
CA LEU A 191 0.99 14.72 -2.70
C LEU A 191 1.31 14.36 -4.14
N THR A 192 2.56 14.54 -4.55
CA THR A 192 3.09 14.08 -5.83
C THR A 192 4.25 13.12 -5.62
N ASP A 193 4.68 12.43 -6.67
CA ASP A 193 5.86 11.54 -6.65
C ASP A 193 5.82 10.47 -5.53
N LEU A 194 4.63 9.92 -5.30
CA LEU A 194 4.38 8.84 -4.36
C LEU A 194 5.19 7.60 -4.78
N ALA A 195 6.15 7.21 -3.95
CA ALA A 195 7.03 6.09 -4.24
C ALA A 195 7.55 5.43 -2.95
N ILE A 196 7.95 4.16 -3.07
CA ILE A 196 8.86 3.58 -2.09
C ILE A 196 10.27 3.76 -2.63
N VAL A 197 11.13 4.42 -1.86
CA VAL A 197 12.50 4.76 -2.23
C VAL A 197 13.49 4.09 -1.28
N GLU A 198 14.69 3.79 -1.79
CA GLU A 198 15.83 3.40 -0.96
C GLU A 198 16.56 4.66 -0.52
N VAL A 199 16.61 4.89 0.79
CA VAL A 199 17.39 5.97 1.39
C VAL A 199 18.75 5.39 1.77
N PRO A 200 19.87 5.94 1.24
CA PRO A 200 21.20 5.44 1.56
C PRO A 200 21.55 5.68 3.04
N ALA A 201 22.70 5.17 3.48
CA ALA A 201 23.24 5.51 4.79
C ALA A 201 23.52 7.01 4.86
N GLU A 202 23.22 7.63 6.00
CA GLU A 202 23.38 9.06 6.20
C GLU A 202 23.92 9.39 7.59
N ASN A 203 24.69 10.47 7.65
CA ASN A 203 25.21 11.05 8.88
C ASN A 203 24.43 12.31 9.19
N LEU A 204 23.78 12.36 10.35
CA LEU A 204 22.92 13.46 10.77
C LEU A 204 23.48 14.13 12.04
N LEU A 205 23.41 15.45 12.07
CA LEU A 205 23.47 16.23 13.31
C LEU A 205 22.05 16.66 13.68
N VAL A 206 21.60 16.28 14.86
CA VAL A 206 20.20 16.41 15.31
C VAL A 206 20.13 17.25 16.57
N VAL A 207 19.21 18.20 16.63
CA VAL A 207 18.87 18.97 17.83
C VAL A 207 17.38 18.79 18.13
N ASN A 208 17.04 18.43 19.35
CA ASN A 208 15.65 18.40 19.80
C ASN A 208 15.20 19.84 20.09
N ALA A 209 14.23 20.35 19.34
CA ALA A 209 13.71 21.70 19.52
C ALA A 209 12.72 21.82 20.70
N GLY A 210 12.32 20.68 21.29
CA GLY A 210 11.31 20.61 22.33
C GLY A 210 9.91 20.97 21.82
N ASN A 211 9.05 21.40 22.73
CA ASN A 211 7.68 21.83 22.44
C ASN A 211 7.62 23.34 22.19
N VAL A 212 7.53 23.74 20.93
CA VAL A 212 7.50 25.14 20.49
C VAL A 212 6.06 25.60 20.32
N ASP A 213 5.75 26.86 20.64
CA ASP A 213 4.44 27.46 20.31
C ASP A 213 4.21 27.49 18.80
N ARG A 214 2.98 27.22 18.35
CA ARG A 214 2.57 27.16 16.93
C ARG A 214 2.41 28.54 16.26
N GLY A 215 3.36 29.45 16.48
CA GLY A 215 3.49 30.71 15.76
C GLY A 215 4.58 30.64 14.69
N GLN A 216 4.40 31.38 13.60
CA GLN A 216 5.43 31.51 12.56
C GLN A 216 6.74 32.02 13.16
N ASP A 217 6.70 33.08 13.97
CA ASP A 217 7.89 33.68 14.56
C ASP A 217 8.59 32.75 15.57
N THR A 218 7.81 32.03 16.39
CA THR A 218 8.33 31.12 17.40
C THR A 218 8.96 29.88 16.78
N ILE A 219 8.32 29.29 15.76
CA ILE A 219 8.87 28.18 14.98
C ILE A 219 10.12 28.64 14.22
N THR A 220 10.07 29.80 13.57
CA THR A 220 11.20 30.37 12.81
C THR A 220 12.40 30.59 13.69
N LYS A 221 12.20 31.22 14.85
CA LYS A 221 13.25 31.46 15.84
C LYS A 221 13.84 30.13 16.33
N SER A 222 13.00 29.17 16.71
CA SER A 222 13.47 27.87 17.20
C SER A 222 14.32 27.13 16.16
N ILE A 223 13.89 27.11 14.89
CA ILE A 223 14.67 26.48 13.82
C ILE A 223 16.00 27.19 13.61
N LYS A 224 16.01 28.53 13.51
CA LYS A 224 17.24 29.31 13.29
C LYS A 224 18.24 29.15 14.45
N ASP A 225 17.76 29.21 15.70
CA ASP A 225 18.60 29.06 16.90
C ASP A 225 19.27 27.67 16.95
N ASN A 226 18.53 26.62 16.62
CA ASN A 226 19.05 25.24 16.62
C ASN A 226 19.93 24.94 15.40
N GLN A 227 19.67 25.54 14.24
CA GLN A 227 20.56 25.46 13.07
C GLN A 227 21.94 26.09 13.36
N GLU A 228 21.98 27.17 14.15
CA GLU A 228 23.23 27.80 14.55
C GLU A 228 24.08 26.88 15.45
N TRP A 229 23.45 26.11 16.35
CA TRP A 229 24.14 25.07 17.12
C TRP A 229 24.74 23.98 16.23
N ILE A 230 23.95 23.48 15.27
CA ILE A 230 24.41 22.49 14.29
C ILE A 230 25.60 23.03 13.49
N LYS A 231 25.50 24.27 13.00
CA LYS A 231 26.55 24.93 12.22
C LYS A 231 27.88 25.01 12.99
N ARG A 232 27.85 25.38 14.26
CA ARG A 232 29.06 25.41 15.12
C ARG A 232 29.71 24.04 15.24
N VAL A 233 28.91 22.98 15.43
CA VAL A 233 29.41 21.60 15.48
C VAL A 233 29.99 21.18 14.13
N MET A 234 29.37 21.56 13.02
CA MET A 234 29.89 21.29 11.68
C MET A 234 31.27 21.94 11.46
N GLU A 235 31.39 23.24 11.78
CA GLU A 235 32.63 24.00 11.63
C GLU A 235 33.77 23.42 12.49
N ALA A 236 33.48 23.08 13.75
CA ALA A 236 34.45 22.50 14.68
C ALA A 236 34.96 21.12 14.24
N ASN A 237 34.20 20.41 13.40
CA ASN A 237 34.52 19.06 12.94
C ASN A 237 34.91 18.99 11.45
N GLY A 238 35.01 20.12 10.75
CA GLY A 238 35.33 20.14 9.32
C GLY A 238 34.27 19.43 8.47
N LEU A 239 33.00 19.58 8.83
CA LEU A 239 31.85 19.02 8.12
C LEU A 239 31.17 20.06 7.22
N GLU A 240 30.51 19.59 6.17
CA GLU A 240 29.64 20.39 5.32
C GLU A 240 28.27 19.73 5.15
N ALA A 241 27.26 20.52 4.78
CA ALA A 241 25.91 20.02 4.56
C ALA A 241 25.89 19.05 3.36
N ALA A 242 25.27 17.89 3.54
CA ALA A 242 25.08 16.88 2.49
C ALA A 242 23.71 17.00 1.80
N GLY A 243 22.93 18.02 2.12
CA GLY A 243 21.59 18.26 1.59
C GLY A 243 20.85 19.32 2.41
N PRO A 244 19.58 19.62 2.09
CA PRO A 244 18.78 20.52 2.90
C PRO A 244 18.55 19.95 4.31
N PHE A 245 18.29 20.83 5.27
CA PHE A 245 17.92 20.39 6.62
C PHE A 245 16.55 19.71 6.61
N ARG A 246 16.30 18.96 7.67
CA ARG A 246 15.09 18.18 7.87
C ARG A 246 14.44 18.56 9.18
N ILE A 247 13.12 18.43 9.21
CA ILE A 247 12.34 18.45 10.42
C ILE A 247 11.81 17.04 10.66
N ILE A 248 12.07 16.49 11.84
CA ILE A 248 11.55 15.19 12.28
C ILE A 248 10.41 15.48 13.24
N THR A 249 9.18 15.24 12.79
CA THR A 249 8.00 15.61 13.58
C THR A 249 7.71 14.56 14.65
N THR A 250 7.55 15.01 15.89
CA THR A 250 7.07 14.16 17.01
C THR A 250 5.57 14.36 17.24
N ASP A 251 5.12 15.61 17.32
CA ASP A 251 3.70 15.96 17.49
C ASP A 251 3.40 17.33 16.89
N PHE A 252 2.28 17.46 16.18
CA PHE A 252 1.78 18.72 15.62
C PHE A 252 0.41 19.06 16.21
N GLY A 253 0.37 19.27 17.52
CA GLY A 253 -0.83 19.60 18.30
C GLY A 253 -1.40 20.99 17.97
N GLN A 254 -2.55 21.39 18.53
CA GLN A 254 -3.20 22.66 18.15
C GLN A 254 -2.41 23.91 18.56
N GLU A 255 -1.74 23.87 19.71
CA GLU A 255 -1.01 25.02 20.28
C GLU A 255 0.51 24.84 20.23
N LYS A 256 0.97 23.59 20.22
CA LYS A 256 2.39 23.22 20.34
C LYS A 256 2.83 22.39 19.14
N TYR A 257 4.08 22.56 18.76
CA TYR A 257 4.77 21.77 17.75
C TYR A 257 6.04 21.17 18.36
N ALA A 258 6.09 19.85 18.43
CA ALA A 258 7.21 19.07 18.94
C ALA A 258 7.99 18.46 17.78
N PHE A 259 9.25 18.86 17.61
CA PHE A 259 10.08 18.40 16.50
C PHE A 259 11.57 18.39 16.81
N ASP A 260 12.31 17.60 16.03
CA ASP A 260 13.76 17.68 15.97
C ASP A 260 14.19 18.34 14.65
N ILE A 261 15.32 19.02 14.67
CA ILE A 261 15.96 19.57 13.47
C ILE A 261 17.17 18.70 13.19
N ALA A 262 17.26 18.18 11.97
CA ALA A 262 18.37 17.35 11.55
C ALA A 262 19.04 17.94 10.31
N GLN A 263 20.37 18.00 10.30
CA GLN A 263 21.15 18.37 9.14
C GLN A 263 21.93 17.15 8.66
N PRO A 264 21.68 16.66 7.44
CA PRO A 264 22.57 15.73 6.77
C PRO A 264 23.95 16.36 6.58
N VAL A 265 25.00 15.65 6.98
CA VAL A 265 26.38 16.13 6.95
C VAL A 265 27.32 15.12 6.30
N LYS A 266 28.42 15.63 5.76
CA LYS A 266 29.55 14.84 5.28
C LYS A 266 30.86 15.56 5.61
N LYS A 267 32.00 14.86 5.50
CA LYS A 267 33.32 15.51 5.60
C LYS A 267 33.47 16.52 4.46
N LYS A 268 34.06 17.67 4.77
CA LYS A 268 34.31 18.72 3.78
C LYS A 268 35.16 18.18 2.63
N GLY A 269 34.69 18.39 1.39
CA GLY A 269 35.37 17.91 0.19
C GLY A 269 35.21 16.41 -0.10
N ALA A 270 34.38 15.68 0.66
CA ALA A 270 34.00 14.31 0.30
C ALA A 270 33.00 14.33 -0.86
N GLU A 271 33.25 13.49 -1.87
CA GLU A 271 32.32 13.25 -2.98
C GLU A 271 31.30 12.17 -2.57
N GLY A 272 30.02 12.39 -2.93
CA GLY A 272 28.92 11.47 -2.60
C GLY A 272 28.28 11.66 -1.22
N ALA A 273 27.24 10.87 -0.94
CA ALA A 273 26.62 10.77 0.39
C ALA A 273 27.54 9.93 1.29
N ALA A 274 27.90 10.45 2.46
CA ALA A 274 28.83 9.78 3.37
C ALA A 274 28.19 8.53 3.99
N ALA A 275 28.65 7.35 3.55
CA ALA A 275 28.12 6.05 3.97
C ALA A 275 28.74 5.51 5.26
N ASP A 276 29.97 5.92 5.62
CA ASP A 276 30.63 5.47 6.84
C ASP A 276 30.33 6.38 8.03
N GLU A 277 30.33 5.79 9.22
CA GLU A 277 30.15 6.50 10.48
C GLU A 277 31.29 7.53 10.69
N LEU A 278 30.90 8.76 11.04
CA LEU A 278 31.81 9.87 11.34
C LEU A 278 32.15 9.92 12.83
N THR A 279 33.41 10.22 13.13
CA THR A 279 33.81 10.64 14.48
C THR A 279 33.54 12.14 14.64
N VAL A 280 32.49 12.49 15.39
CA VAL A 280 32.09 13.89 15.63
C VAL A 280 32.36 14.26 17.09
N LYS A 281 33.12 15.33 17.31
CA LYS A 281 33.34 15.93 18.64
C LYS A 281 32.22 16.92 18.92
N ILE A 282 31.51 16.71 20.03
CA ILE A 282 30.40 17.57 20.47
C ILE A 282 30.78 18.11 21.84
N ASP A 283 30.83 19.43 21.98
CA ASP A 283 31.08 20.09 23.26
C ASP A 283 29.95 19.77 24.25
N GLY A 284 30.28 19.50 25.52
CA GLY A 284 29.31 19.03 26.52
C GLY A 284 28.15 20.00 26.83
N GLY A 285 28.22 21.25 26.36
CA GLY A 285 27.13 22.24 26.47
C GLY A 285 26.28 22.40 25.20
N ALA A 286 26.65 21.76 24.09
CA ALA A 286 25.91 21.86 22.83
C ALA A 286 24.72 20.87 22.83
N PRO A 287 23.50 21.30 22.48
CA PRO A 287 22.31 20.42 22.43
C PRO A 287 22.27 19.52 21.19
N VAL A 288 23.40 19.28 20.53
CA VAL A 288 23.51 18.55 19.27
C VAL A 288 23.83 17.09 19.55
N LYS A 289 23.18 16.18 18.83
CA LYS A 289 23.47 14.74 18.82
C LYS A 289 23.88 14.31 17.42
N TYR A 290 24.92 13.50 17.35
CA TYR A 290 25.28 12.81 16.12
C TYR A 290 24.49 11.49 15.99
N VAL A 291 23.95 11.22 14.80
CA VAL A 291 23.20 10.00 14.48
C VAL A 291 23.66 9.47 13.13
N HIS A 292 24.12 8.22 13.11
CA HIS A 292 24.34 7.47 11.88
C HIS A 292 23.09 6.65 11.56
N VAL A 293 22.49 6.91 10.40
CA VAL A 293 21.28 6.23 9.93
C VAL A 293 21.69 5.20 8.89
N ALA A 294 21.36 3.94 9.13
CA ALA A 294 21.61 2.86 8.17
C ALA A 294 20.72 3.00 6.91
N PRO A 295 21.12 2.39 5.78
CA PRO A 295 20.26 2.34 4.60
C PRO A 295 18.92 1.70 4.94
N HIS A 296 17.84 2.30 4.45
CA HIS A 296 16.48 1.84 4.74
C HIS A 296 15.52 2.23 3.62
N ARG A 297 14.39 1.53 3.56
CA ARG A 297 13.28 1.87 2.67
C ARG A 297 12.41 2.93 3.31
N SER A 298 11.94 3.89 2.51
CA SER A 298 11.00 4.91 2.93
C SER A 298 9.88 5.09 1.92
N ALA A 299 8.65 5.27 2.40
CA ALA A 299 7.61 5.90 1.61
C ALA A 299 7.95 7.38 1.44
N HIS A 300 7.88 7.86 0.22
CA HIS A 300 8.23 9.22 -0.20
C HIS A 300 7.05 9.89 -0.91
N ALA A 301 6.89 11.18 -0.69
CA ALA A 301 6.11 12.06 -1.56
C ALA A 301 6.69 13.49 -1.53
N ALA A 302 6.51 14.20 -2.65
CA ALA A 302 6.72 15.63 -2.70
C ALA A 302 5.42 16.36 -2.31
N TYR A 303 5.57 17.47 -1.59
CA TYR A 303 4.48 18.38 -1.20
C TYR A 303 4.90 19.82 -1.48
N THR A 304 3.99 20.58 -2.10
CA THR A 304 4.14 22.02 -2.30
C THR A 304 3.00 22.74 -1.60
N GLY A 305 3.33 23.66 -0.69
CA GLY A 305 2.35 24.42 0.07
C GLY A 305 2.89 25.03 1.35
N HIS A 306 1.98 25.55 2.17
CA HIS A 306 2.30 26.10 3.48
C HIS A 306 2.61 24.97 4.48
N MET A 307 3.60 25.16 5.38
CA MET A 307 4.01 24.13 6.36
C MET A 307 2.88 23.60 7.26
N ALA A 308 1.83 24.40 7.46
CA ALA A 308 0.64 23.97 8.20
C ALA A 308 -0.09 22.77 7.56
N GLY A 309 0.06 22.56 6.25
CA GLY A 309 -0.49 21.40 5.54
C GLY A 309 0.37 20.13 5.67
N LEU A 310 1.59 20.22 6.20
CA LEU A 310 2.49 19.07 6.36
C LEU A 310 1.90 17.98 7.24
N ASP A 311 1.04 18.32 8.22
CA ASP A 311 0.41 17.28 9.05
C ASP A 311 -0.57 16.43 8.24
N VAL A 312 -1.39 17.06 7.39
CA VAL A 312 -2.27 16.35 6.47
C VAL A 312 -1.45 15.55 5.45
N ALA A 313 -0.39 16.15 4.90
CA ALA A 313 0.49 15.52 3.93
C ALA A 313 1.22 14.28 4.51
N ARG A 314 1.78 14.38 5.73
CA ARG A 314 2.40 13.27 6.48
C ARG A 314 1.41 12.15 6.71
N ASN A 315 0.20 12.47 7.18
CA ASN A 315 -0.84 11.48 7.42
C ASN A 315 -1.35 10.84 6.11
N GLY A 316 -1.42 11.60 5.02
CA GLY A 316 -1.73 11.11 3.68
C GLY A 316 -0.68 10.12 3.19
N LEU A 317 0.60 10.45 3.27
CA LEU A 317 1.69 9.55 2.88
C LEU A 317 1.69 8.26 3.70
N ARG A 318 1.44 8.37 5.01
CA ARG A 318 1.29 7.20 5.90
C ARG A 318 0.14 6.31 5.44
N ALA A 319 -1.03 6.90 5.16
CA ALA A 319 -2.19 6.16 4.68
C ALA A 319 -1.91 5.46 3.34
N TRP A 320 -1.26 6.14 2.40
CA TRP A 320 -0.84 5.57 1.13
C TRP A 320 0.15 4.41 1.30
N ALA A 321 1.16 4.57 2.16
CA ALA A 321 2.18 3.55 2.40
C ALA A 321 1.57 2.25 2.94
N VAL A 322 0.67 2.37 3.92
CA VAL A 322 -0.05 1.22 4.52
C VAL A 322 -1.06 0.62 3.54
N THR A 323 -1.74 1.45 2.74
CA THR A 323 -2.63 0.97 1.66
C THR A 323 -1.85 0.16 0.63
N SER A 324 -0.61 0.57 0.33
CA SER A 324 0.30 -0.10 -0.61
C SER A 324 0.97 -1.35 -0.02
N GLY A 325 0.67 -1.71 1.22
CA GLY A 325 1.14 -2.95 1.86
C GLY A 325 2.43 -2.83 2.65
N ASN A 326 2.86 -1.61 3.01
CA ASN A 326 4.08 -1.39 3.80
C ASN A 326 3.73 -1.10 5.26
N GLU A 327 4.60 -1.51 6.17
CA GLU A 327 4.51 -1.17 7.59
C GLU A 327 5.38 0.06 7.88
N VAL A 328 4.84 1.06 8.55
CA VAL A 328 5.56 2.29 8.91
C VAL A 328 6.18 2.16 10.30
N ILE A 329 7.48 2.45 10.45
CA ILE A 329 8.27 2.00 11.61
C ILE A 329 9.02 3.08 12.41
N ASP A 330 8.92 4.36 12.02
CA ASP A 330 9.57 5.48 12.74
C ASP A 330 8.74 6.77 12.59
N ARG A 331 9.21 7.88 13.18
CA ARG A 331 8.67 9.23 13.00
C ARG A 331 8.82 9.70 11.55
N PRO A 332 7.85 10.48 11.05
CA PRO A 332 8.00 11.10 9.75
C PRO A 332 9.06 12.19 9.82
N TYR A 333 9.73 12.41 8.70
CA TYR A 333 10.55 13.59 8.52
C TYR A 333 10.28 14.22 7.16
N GLU A 334 10.56 15.51 7.07
CA GLU A 334 10.48 16.24 5.83
C GLU A 334 11.76 17.03 5.58
N THR A 335 12.20 17.06 4.32
CA THR A 335 13.34 17.88 3.87
C THR A 335 12.81 19.21 3.35
N TRP A 336 13.33 20.32 3.87
CA TRP A 336 12.86 21.67 3.53
C TRP A 336 13.74 22.27 2.44
N LYS A 337 13.34 22.12 1.16
CA LYS A 337 14.20 22.41 -0.01
C LYS A 337 14.49 23.89 -0.21
N ASP A 338 13.51 24.74 0.06
CA ASP A 338 13.61 26.19 -0.11
C ASP A 338 14.09 26.93 1.13
N GLY A 339 14.47 26.19 2.18
CA GLY A 339 14.74 26.76 3.50
C GLY A 339 13.48 27.23 4.22
N ILE A 340 13.66 27.80 5.41
CA ILE A 340 12.54 28.16 6.31
C ILE A 340 11.69 29.33 5.83
N ASP A 341 12.29 30.30 5.13
CA ASP A 341 11.60 31.56 4.83
C ASP A 341 10.44 31.35 3.83
N LYS A 342 10.53 30.38 2.91
CA LYS A 342 9.42 30.02 2.00
C LYS A 342 8.41 29.05 2.60
N SER A 343 8.70 28.47 3.76
CA SER A 343 7.84 27.41 4.31
C SER A 343 6.52 27.92 4.89
N PHE A 344 6.45 29.23 5.14
CA PHE A 344 5.23 29.93 5.54
C PHE A 344 4.49 30.55 4.35
N THR A 345 4.79 30.10 3.13
CA THR A 345 4.10 30.55 1.91
C THR A 345 3.56 29.36 1.11
N PRO A 346 2.62 29.58 0.16
CA PRO A 346 2.12 28.52 -0.71
C PRO A 346 3.19 27.88 -1.62
N GLU A 347 4.35 28.53 -1.78
CA GLU A 347 5.44 28.09 -2.65
C GLU A 347 6.48 27.22 -1.94
N GLY A 348 6.32 26.95 -0.65
CA GLY A 348 7.23 26.07 0.09
C GLY A 348 7.23 24.65 -0.46
N THR A 349 8.40 24.09 -0.73
CA THR A 349 8.53 22.71 -1.24
C THR A 349 9.22 21.77 -0.25
N TYR A 350 8.67 20.57 -0.12
CA TYR A 350 9.11 19.56 0.84
C TYR A 350 9.14 18.17 0.20
N ASP A 351 10.11 17.36 0.60
CA ASP A 351 10.02 15.90 0.43
C ASP A 351 9.72 15.28 1.78
N ILE A 352 8.63 14.51 1.84
CA ILE A 352 8.14 13.87 3.06
C ILE A 352 8.50 12.39 3.01
N TYR A 353 8.93 11.86 4.16
CA TYR A 353 9.37 10.49 4.30
C TYR A 353 8.72 9.81 5.51
N TRP A 354 8.37 8.54 5.33
CA TRP A 354 8.08 7.59 6.40
C TRP A 354 8.93 6.34 6.19
N ALA A 355 9.76 5.98 7.16
CA ALA A 355 10.51 4.72 7.11
C ALA A 355 9.53 3.52 7.08
N VAL A 356 9.79 2.56 6.19
CA VAL A 356 8.93 1.39 5.99
C VAL A 356 9.67 0.06 6.02
N LYS A 357 8.96 -1.02 6.37
CA LYS A 357 9.37 -2.42 6.19
C LYS A 357 8.68 -3.07 5.00
#